data_AF-A0A7C3MCH0-F1
#
_entry.id   AF-A0A7C3MCH0-F1
#
_cell.length_a   1.000
_cell.length_b   1.000
_cell.length_c   1.000
_cell.angle_alpha   90.00
_cell.angle_beta   90.00
_cell.angle_gamma   90.00
#
_symmetry.space_group_name_H-M   'P 1'
#
loop_
_entity.id
_entity.type
_entity.pdbx_description
1 polymer ?
#
loop_
_entity_poly.entity_id
_entity_poly.type
_entity_poly.pdbx_seq_one_letter_code
_entity_poly.pdbx_strand_id
1 'polypeptide(L)'
;MRRCHPVAPQKTLLYTGPNRCGARRNCARRGLCLPTVQHMRAGVFFERDGILNEVQIEHQHPVTPLTLSQFRIKENVRPLLQKLKQAGFVLIATTNQPGIARGYQSRRELDQMHALLRRVLPLDDIMVCPHDELDDCPCRKPRPGLLLEAAFKWHLDLERSFVVSDKWQDAEAARLAGCTSVLVRSPWIKGAHHDFLFSDLDSVVAKILQIHGGARVTVKKH
;
A
#
# COMPACT_ATOMS: atom_id res chain seq x y z
N MET A 1 27.63 43.43 -34.26
CA MET A 1 26.82 43.72 -35.47
C MET A 1 26.16 42.44 -35.95
N ARG A 2 24.82 42.47 -36.01
CA ARG A 2 23.92 41.73 -36.91
C ARG A 2 23.84 40.20 -36.81
N ARG A 3 22.68 39.55 -36.95
CA ARG A 3 21.25 39.92 -36.97
C ARG A 3 20.51 38.58 -36.92
N CYS A 4 19.45 38.48 -36.13
CA CYS A 4 18.41 37.47 -36.34
C CYS A 4 17.73 37.72 -37.69
N HIS A 5 17.33 36.66 -38.41
CA HIS A 5 16.00 36.54 -39.00
C HIS A 5 15.71 35.12 -39.55
N PRO A 6 14.42 34.77 -39.69
CA PRO A 6 13.87 33.41 -39.53
C PRO A 6 13.36 32.85 -40.86
N VAL A 7 13.01 31.56 -40.90
CA VAL A 7 12.08 31.01 -41.90
C VAL A 7 11.23 29.90 -41.28
N ALA A 8 9.91 30.07 -41.40
CA ALA A 8 8.86 29.06 -41.21
C ALA A 8 8.30 28.66 -42.60
N PRO A 9 7.13 28.00 -42.68
CA PRO A 9 6.85 26.56 -42.61
C PRO A 9 6.41 26.00 -43.98
N GLN A 10 6.03 24.71 -44.07
CA GLN A 10 5.18 24.00 -45.09
C GLN A 10 5.64 22.52 -45.18
N LYS A 11 4.87 21.48 -45.50
CA LYS A 11 3.48 21.25 -45.92
C LYS A 11 3.18 19.75 -45.79
N THR A 12 1.90 19.44 -45.70
CA THR A 12 1.23 18.14 -45.71
C THR A 12 1.46 17.33 -47.00
N LEU A 13 1.70 16.01 -46.89
CA LEU A 13 1.43 14.98 -47.91
C LEU A 13 0.92 13.73 -47.15
N LEU A 14 -0.38 13.43 -47.12
CA LEU A 14 -1.11 12.62 -48.12
C LEU A 14 -0.32 11.40 -48.58
N TYR A 15 -0.51 10.26 -47.89
CA TYR A 15 -0.15 8.95 -48.42
C TYR A 15 -1.40 8.23 -48.91
N THR A 16 -1.51 8.16 -50.24
CA THR A 16 -2.46 7.36 -51.01
C THR A 16 -2.17 5.87 -50.81
N GLY A 17 -3.19 5.09 -50.44
CA GLY A 17 -3.07 3.63 -50.31
C GLY A 17 -2.94 2.91 -51.67
N PRO A 18 -2.55 1.63 -51.66
CA PRO A 18 -2.78 0.75 -52.80
C PRO A 18 -4.06 -0.07 -52.58
N ASN A 19 -5.07 0.21 -53.41
CA ASN A 19 -6.08 -0.76 -53.77
C ASN A 19 -5.43 -1.90 -54.56
N ARG A 20 -5.62 -3.15 -54.13
CA ARG A 20 -5.87 -4.26 -55.05
C ARG A 20 -6.63 -5.37 -54.31
N CYS A 21 -7.89 -5.47 -54.71
CA CYS A 21 -8.84 -6.52 -54.36
C CYS A 21 -8.38 -7.85 -55.00
N GLY A 22 -8.18 -8.88 -54.17
CA GLY A 22 -7.91 -10.25 -54.55
C GLY A 22 -8.89 -11.16 -53.81
N ALA A 23 -9.71 -11.87 -54.57
CA ALA A 23 -10.91 -12.55 -54.13
C ALA A 23 -10.71 -13.73 -53.14
N ARG A 24 -11.72 -13.87 -52.26
CA ARG A 24 -12.31 -15.12 -51.71
C ARG A 24 -11.69 -15.80 -50.48
N ARG A 25 -12.54 -15.80 -49.43
CA ARG A 25 -12.84 -16.83 -48.41
C ARG A 25 -12.33 -16.58 -46.97
N ASN A 26 -13.30 -16.26 -46.11
CA ASN A 26 -13.42 -16.50 -44.67
C ASN A 26 -12.22 -16.17 -43.75
N CYS A 27 -12.26 -14.98 -43.14
CA CYS A 27 -11.78 -14.83 -41.76
C CYS A 27 -12.59 -13.72 -41.07
N ALA A 28 -13.83 -14.05 -40.70
CA ALA A 28 -14.59 -13.22 -39.77
C ALA A 28 -13.96 -13.32 -38.37
N ARG A 29 -13.86 -12.17 -37.69
CA ARG A 29 -13.60 -11.99 -36.25
C ARG A 29 -12.13 -12.07 -35.80
N ARG A 30 -11.35 -11.06 -36.15
CA ARG A 30 -10.32 -10.54 -35.24
C ARG A 30 -10.96 -9.45 -34.39
N GLY A 31 -11.64 -9.87 -33.32
CA GLY A 31 -11.98 -8.97 -32.24
C GLY A 31 -10.68 -8.49 -31.60
N LEU A 32 -10.40 -7.20 -31.72
CA LEU A 32 -9.44 -6.54 -30.84
C LEU A 32 -9.96 -6.75 -29.41
N CYS A 33 -9.33 -7.64 -28.65
CA CYS A 33 -9.50 -7.68 -27.21
C CYS A 33 -8.97 -6.35 -26.67
N LEU A 34 -9.88 -5.40 -26.44
CA LEU A 34 -9.59 -4.22 -25.63
C LEU A 34 -9.11 -4.73 -24.27
N PRO A 35 -8.01 -4.19 -23.70
CA PRO A 35 -7.59 -4.58 -22.37
C PRO A 35 -8.73 -4.31 -21.39
N THR A 36 -9.21 -5.36 -20.73
CA THR A 36 -10.16 -5.25 -19.62
C THR A 36 -9.61 -4.24 -18.63
N VAL A 37 -10.41 -3.20 -18.33
CA VAL A 37 -10.09 -2.22 -17.28
C VAL A 37 -9.85 -3.03 -16.00
N GLN A 38 -8.60 -3.11 -15.54
CA GLN A 38 -8.31 -3.72 -14.25
C GLN A 38 -8.96 -2.85 -13.18
N HIS A 39 -9.99 -3.38 -12.52
CA HIS A 39 -10.60 -2.71 -11.39
C HIS A 39 -9.56 -2.62 -10.27
N MET A 40 -9.23 -1.39 -9.85
CA MET A 40 -8.36 -1.18 -8.71
C MET A 40 -8.98 -1.79 -7.45
N ARG A 41 -8.12 -2.43 -6.63
CA ARG A 41 -8.54 -3.16 -5.42
C ARG A 41 -8.39 -2.27 -4.20
N ALA A 42 -9.15 -2.55 -3.16
CA ALA A 42 -8.90 -1.93 -1.87
C ALA A 42 -7.77 -2.66 -1.13
N GLY A 43 -6.89 -1.91 -0.47
CA GLY A 43 -5.83 -2.42 0.39
C GLY A 43 -6.10 -2.18 1.88
N VAL A 44 -5.51 -3.00 2.74
CA VAL A 44 -5.35 -2.69 4.16
C VAL A 44 -3.87 -2.77 4.50
N PHE A 45 -3.32 -1.64 4.93
CA PHE A 45 -1.95 -1.49 5.35
C PHE A 45 -1.86 -1.65 6.87
N PHE A 46 -0.96 -2.50 7.33
CA PHE A 46 -0.75 -2.74 8.76
C PHE A 46 0.63 -2.25 9.17
N GLU A 47 0.74 -1.51 10.27
CA GLU A 47 2.02 -1.40 10.97
C GLU A 47 2.49 -2.81 11.37
N ARG A 48 3.77 -3.12 11.19
CA ARG A 48 4.31 -4.41 11.60
C ARG A 48 4.45 -4.45 13.13
N ASP A 49 5.21 -3.50 13.66
CA ASP A 49 5.67 -3.49 15.04
C ASP A 49 4.64 -2.84 15.96
N GLY A 50 3.98 -3.64 16.80
CA GLY A 50 2.90 -3.21 17.69
C GLY A 50 1.54 -3.76 17.28
N ILE A 51 1.31 -3.98 15.98
CA ILE A 51 0.05 -4.54 15.47
C ILE A 51 0.19 -6.01 15.06
N LEU A 52 1.15 -6.37 14.20
CA LEU A 52 1.34 -7.75 13.73
C LEU A 52 2.28 -8.56 14.62
N ASN A 53 3.30 -7.90 15.18
CA ASN A 53 4.21 -8.48 16.17
C ASN A 53 4.22 -7.70 17.47
N GLU A 54 4.70 -8.36 18.52
CA GLU A 54 4.99 -7.74 19.80
C GLU A 54 6.21 -6.83 19.70
N VAL A 55 6.21 -5.80 20.54
CA VAL A 55 7.34 -4.88 20.75
C VAL A 55 7.64 -4.84 22.23
N GLN A 56 8.90 -4.68 22.59
CA GLN A 56 9.29 -4.42 23.97
C GLN A 56 9.16 -2.92 24.25
N ILE A 57 8.91 -2.54 25.50
CA ILE A 57 8.88 -1.14 25.92
C ILE A 57 10.13 -0.87 26.76
N GLU A 58 11.00 -0.02 26.27
CA GLU A 58 12.19 0.46 26.99
C GLU A 58 12.12 1.98 27.09
N HIS A 59 12.33 2.53 28.29
CA HIS A 59 12.30 3.99 28.52
C HIS A 59 11.04 4.66 27.93
N GLN A 60 9.87 4.01 28.04
CA GLN A 60 8.59 4.47 27.48
C GLN A 60 8.52 4.52 25.93
N HIS A 61 9.49 3.92 25.25
CA HIS A 61 9.52 3.82 23.79
C HIS A 61 9.41 2.37 23.32
N PRO A 62 8.76 2.12 22.17
CA PRO A 62 8.63 0.79 21.63
C PRO A 62 9.94 0.42 20.93
N VAL A 63 10.55 -0.68 21.35
CA VAL A 63 11.76 -1.23 20.74
C VAL A 63 11.38 -2.32 19.77
N THR A 64 11.80 -2.12 18.53
CA THR A 64 11.57 -3.05 17.43
C THR A 64 12.53 -4.24 17.57
N PRO A 65 12.06 -5.48 17.37
CA PRO A 65 12.93 -6.66 17.38
C PRO A 65 14.00 -6.57 16.28
N LEU A 66 15.26 -6.83 16.66
CA LEU A 66 16.41 -6.76 15.76
C LEU A 66 16.78 -8.12 15.19
N THR A 67 16.41 -9.20 15.88
CA THR A 67 16.69 -10.58 15.49
C THR A 67 15.41 -11.42 15.43
N LEU A 68 15.47 -12.52 14.68
CA LEU A 68 14.37 -13.49 14.60
C LEU A 68 14.00 -14.06 15.97
N SER A 69 14.98 -14.25 16.86
CA SER A 69 14.74 -14.79 18.21
C SER A 69 13.92 -13.84 19.10
N GLN A 70 13.96 -12.53 18.84
CA GLN A 70 13.16 -11.50 19.51
C GLN A 70 11.78 -11.31 18.83
N PHE A 71 11.63 -11.75 17.59
CA PHE A 71 10.41 -11.56 16.81
C PHE A 71 9.29 -12.51 17.28
N ARG A 72 8.24 -11.94 17.87
CA ARG A 72 7.05 -12.67 18.35
C ARG A 72 5.82 -12.18 17.60
N ILE A 73 5.28 -13.02 16.73
CA ILE A 73 4.08 -12.71 15.94
C ILE A 73 2.85 -12.89 16.83
N LYS A 74 1.91 -11.94 16.76
CA LYS A 74 0.64 -12.02 17.48
C LYS A 74 -0.31 -12.96 16.73
N GLU A 75 -0.38 -14.22 17.16
CA GLU A 75 -1.14 -15.26 16.46
C GLU A 75 -2.65 -14.97 16.36
N ASN A 76 -3.21 -14.27 17.35
CA ASN A 76 -4.61 -13.84 17.38
C ASN A 76 -4.98 -12.87 16.24
N VAL A 77 -4.00 -12.29 15.53
CA VAL A 77 -4.24 -11.41 14.38
C VAL A 77 -4.61 -12.19 13.12
N ARG A 78 -4.17 -13.46 13.00
CA ARG A 78 -4.36 -14.26 11.79
C ARG A 78 -5.84 -14.41 11.38
N PRO A 79 -6.78 -14.78 12.27
CA PRO A 79 -8.18 -14.89 11.90
C PRO A 79 -8.78 -13.56 11.42
N LEU A 80 -8.31 -12.43 11.95
CA LEU A 80 -8.78 -11.09 11.56
C LEU A 80 -8.32 -10.72 10.15
N LEU A 81 -7.05 -11.00 9.83
CA LEU A 81 -6.54 -10.83 8.46
C LEU A 81 -7.28 -11.75 7.48
N GLN A 82 -7.62 -12.98 7.87
CA GLN A 82 -8.40 -13.89 7.02
C GLN A 82 -9.78 -13.33 6.68
N LYS A 83 -10.49 -12.70 7.63
CA LYS A 83 -11.77 -12.02 7.37
C LYS A 83 -11.61 -10.91 6.31
N LEU A 84 -10.53 -10.13 6.39
CA LEU A 84 -10.24 -9.08 5.40
C LEU A 84 -9.88 -9.68 4.02
N LYS A 85 -9.09 -10.76 3.97
CA LYS A 85 -8.83 -11.49 2.71
C LYS A 85 -10.12 -11.97 2.06
N GLN A 86 -11.03 -12.57 2.85
CA GLN A 86 -12.33 -13.04 2.37
C GLN A 86 -13.21 -11.90 1.83
N ALA A 87 -13.07 -10.69 2.38
CA ALA A 87 -13.74 -9.50 1.87
C ALA A 87 -13.14 -8.93 0.56
N GLY A 88 -12.00 -9.47 0.12
CA GLY A 88 -11.33 -9.14 -1.14
C GLY A 88 -10.22 -8.09 -1.03
N PHE A 89 -9.72 -7.80 0.18
CA PHE A 89 -8.63 -6.86 0.37
C PHE A 89 -7.26 -7.45 0.01
N VAL A 90 -6.37 -6.57 -0.43
CA VAL A 90 -4.92 -6.81 -0.46
C VAL A 90 -4.35 -6.37 0.90
N LEU A 91 -3.61 -7.24 1.59
CA LEU A 91 -3.08 -6.98 2.92
C LEU A 91 -1.57 -6.78 2.87
N ILE A 92 -1.11 -5.62 3.31
CA ILE A 92 0.29 -5.22 3.17
C ILE A 92 0.79 -4.77 4.54
N ALA A 93 1.89 -5.35 5.02
CA ALA A 93 2.57 -4.80 6.18
C ALA A 93 3.46 -3.63 5.75
N THR A 94 3.55 -2.59 6.57
CA THR A 94 4.42 -1.43 6.36
C THR A 94 5.22 -1.17 7.62
N THR A 95 6.52 -0.89 7.50
CA THR A 95 7.37 -0.67 8.67
C THR A 95 8.56 0.26 8.37
N ASN A 96 8.92 1.09 9.36
CA ASN A 96 10.17 1.84 9.36
C ASN A 96 11.23 1.00 10.11
N GLN A 97 12.33 0.65 9.45
CA GLN A 97 13.45 -0.12 10.00
C GLN A 97 14.78 0.67 9.90
N PRO A 98 14.92 1.81 10.59
CA PRO A 98 16.13 2.64 10.51
C PRO A 98 17.39 1.93 11.02
N GLY A 99 17.25 0.83 11.77
CA GLY A 99 18.38 0.03 12.22
C GLY A 99 19.25 -0.51 11.08
N ILE A 100 18.67 -0.64 9.87
CA ILE A 100 19.42 -1.01 8.66
C ILE A 100 20.38 0.12 8.27
N ALA A 101 19.89 1.35 8.07
CA ALA A 101 20.74 2.50 7.75
C ALA A 101 21.74 2.84 8.86
N ARG A 102 21.33 2.68 10.13
CA ARG A 102 22.18 2.90 11.31
C ARG A 102 23.18 1.77 11.58
N GLY A 103 23.12 0.67 10.84
CA GLY A 103 24.10 -0.42 10.88
C GLY A 103 23.99 -1.41 12.05
N TYR A 104 23.03 -1.25 12.96
CA TYR A 104 22.84 -2.17 14.10
C TYR A 104 21.81 -3.27 13.87
N GLN A 105 21.09 -3.24 12.74
CA GLN A 105 20.18 -4.29 12.32
C GLN A 105 20.70 -4.97 11.06
N SER A 106 20.75 -6.29 11.06
CA SER A 106 21.14 -7.07 9.89
C SER A 106 19.99 -7.18 8.90
N ARG A 107 20.28 -6.95 7.60
CA ARG A 107 19.32 -7.21 6.53
C ARG A 107 18.87 -8.67 6.49
N ARG A 108 19.78 -9.60 6.77
CA ARG A 108 19.48 -11.04 6.82
C ARG A 108 18.47 -11.39 7.90
N GLU A 109 18.64 -10.84 9.12
CA GLU A 109 17.69 -11.03 10.22
C GLU A 109 16.33 -10.45 9.87
N LEU A 110 16.31 -9.27 9.24
CA LEU A 110 15.07 -8.65 8.77
C LEU A 110 14.34 -9.53 7.75
N ASP A 111 15.05 -10.04 6.75
CA ASP A 111 14.49 -10.91 5.72
C ASP A 111 13.95 -12.22 6.33
N GLN A 112 14.63 -12.79 7.35
CA GLN A 112 14.16 -13.97 8.07
C GLN A 112 12.86 -13.69 8.86
N MET A 113 12.77 -12.55 9.54
CA MET A 113 11.54 -12.12 10.22
C MET A 113 10.38 -11.95 9.24
N HIS A 114 10.62 -11.34 8.09
CA HIS A 114 9.61 -11.14 7.04
C HIS A 114 9.19 -12.45 6.38
N ALA A 115 10.10 -13.39 6.18
CA ALA A 115 9.79 -14.72 5.68
C ALA A 115 8.89 -15.48 6.67
N LEU A 116 9.18 -15.41 7.97
CA LEU A 116 8.34 -15.99 9.01
C LEU A 116 6.96 -15.32 9.02
N LEU A 117 6.90 -13.99 8.93
CA LEU A 117 5.64 -13.24 8.94
C LEU A 117 4.72 -13.64 7.78
N ARG A 118 5.26 -13.74 6.55
CA ARG A 118 4.51 -14.19 5.37
C ARG A 118 4.07 -15.65 5.46
N ARG A 119 4.82 -16.49 6.18
CA ARG A 119 4.45 -17.90 6.40
C ARG A 119 3.28 -18.03 7.38
N VAL A 120 3.24 -17.19 8.42
CA VAL A 120 2.26 -17.28 9.51
C VAL A 120 0.98 -16.50 9.21
N LEU A 121 1.10 -15.33 8.57
CA LEU A 121 -0.01 -14.43 8.29
C LEU A 121 -0.31 -14.35 6.79
N PRO A 122 -1.57 -14.19 6.37
CA PRO A 122 -1.97 -14.15 4.96
C PRO A 122 -1.72 -12.76 4.33
N LEU A 123 -0.48 -12.27 4.42
CA LEU A 123 -0.06 -11.01 3.83
C LEU A 123 0.30 -11.19 2.35
N ASP A 124 -0.08 -10.23 1.53
CA ASP A 124 0.32 -10.16 0.13
C ASP A 124 1.70 -9.53 -0.03
N ASP A 125 2.06 -8.57 0.83
CA ASP A 125 3.37 -7.92 0.78
C ASP A 125 3.84 -7.33 2.13
N ILE A 126 5.11 -6.94 2.17
CA ILE A 126 5.75 -6.22 3.28
C ILE A 126 6.60 -5.10 2.68
N MET A 127 6.21 -3.85 2.93
CA MET A 127 6.89 -2.64 2.52
C MET A 127 7.76 -2.11 3.67
N VAL A 128 8.99 -1.70 3.36
CA VAL A 128 9.99 -1.38 4.37
C VAL A 128 10.69 -0.09 4.01
N CYS A 129 10.74 0.86 4.94
CA CYS A 129 11.67 1.97 4.87
C CYS A 129 12.93 1.63 5.69
N PRO A 130 14.10 1.38 5.07
CA PRO A 130 15.34 1.08 5.79
C PRO A 130 16.06 2.33 6.31
N HIS A 131 15.63 3.51 5.87
CA HIS A 131 16.30 4.80 6.07
C HIS A 131 16.13 5.38 7.47
N ASP A 132 17.11 6.18 7.88
CA ASP A 132 17.06 7.03 9.05
C ASP A 132 16.33 8.36 8.75
N GLU A 133 16.17 9.20 9.78
CA GLU A 133 15.54 10.52 9.70
C GLU A 133 16.34 11.51 8.88
N LEU A 134 17.68 11.38 8.90
CA LEU A 134 18.59 12.28 8.18
C LEU A 134 18.63 12.02 6.66
N ASP A 135 18.17 10.85 6.21
CA ASP A 135 18.21 10.45 4.79
C ASP A 135 17.16 11.16 3.93
N ASP A 136 16.21 11.89 4.54
CA ASP A 136 15.17 12.66 3.85
C ASP A 136 14.40 11.87 2.76
N CYS A 137 14.23 10.56 2.96
CA CYS A 137 13.58 9.70 1.96
C CYS A 137 12.05 9.89 1.91
N PRO A 138 11.37 9.63 0.78
CA PRO A 138 9.92 9.75 0.68
C PRO A 138 9.15 8.63 1.38
N CYS A 139 9.81 7.52 1.75
CA CYS A 139 9.16 6.32 2.28
C CYS A 139 9.02 6.30 3.81
N ARG A 140 9.86 7.03 4.56
CA ARG A 140 9.80 7.00 6.04
C ARG A 140 8.52 7.66 6.53
N LYS A 141 7.66 6.90 7.19
CA LYS A 141 6.44 7.43 7.85
C LYS A 141 6.84 8.55 8.82
N PRO A 142 6.20 9.73 8.80
CA PRO A 142 4.84 10.00 8.31
C PRO A 142 4.68 10.26 6.81
N ARG A 143 5.72 10.16 6.00
CA ARG A 143 5.58 10.31 4.54
C ARG A 143 4.83 9.11 3.93
N PRO A 144 4.02 9.33 2.88
CA PRO A 144 3.16 8.29 2.33
C PRO A 144 3.87 7.33 1.36
N GLY A 145 5.19 7.43 1.16
CA GLY A 145 5.89 6.75 0.07
C GLY A 145 5.69 5.24 0.03
N LEU A 146 5.69 4.54 1.18
CA LEU A 146 5.41 3.09 1.21
C LEU A 146 3.98 2.76 0.75
N LEU A 147 3.00 3.60 1.07
CA LEU A 147 1.61 3.42 0.67
C LEU A 147 1.43 3.65 -0.83
N LEU A 148 2.05 4.72 -1.35
CA LEU A 148 2.02 5.06 -2.78
C LEU A 148 2.72 4.00 -3.64
N GLU A 149 3.88 3.53 -3.20
CA GLU A 149 4.63 2.46 -3.87
C GLU A 149 3.80 1.17 -3.92
N ALA A 150 3.20 0.79 -2.79
CA ALA A 150 2.33 -0.38 -2.71
C ALA A 150 1.08 -0.23 -3.58
N ALA A 151 0.46 0.96 -3.62
CA ALA A 151 -0.70 1.20 -4.45
C ALA A 151 -0.39 1.05 -5.94
N PHE A 152 0.76 1.56 -6.38
CA PHE A 152 1.23 1.35 -7.73
C PHE A 152 1.47 -0.14 -8.02
N LYS A 153 2.22 -0.84 -7.15
CA LYS A 153 2.60 -2.24 -7.32
C LYS A 153 1.39 -3.20 -7.33
N TRP A 154 0.39 -2.93 -6.50
CA TRP A 154 -0.76 -3.82 -6.29
C TRP A 154 -2.05 -3.33 -6.95
N HIS A 155 -2.00 -2.23 -7.70
CA HIS A 155 -3.14 -1.56 -8.32
C HIS A 155 -4.24 -1.26 -7.31
N LEU A 156 -3.87 -0.53 -6.25
CA LEU A 156 -4.78 -0.20 -5.16
C LEU A 156 -5.45 1.16 -5.35
N ASP A 157 -6.73 1.20 -4.99
CA ASP A 157 -7.50 2.43 -4.81
C ASP A 157 -7.30 2.92 -3.37
N LEU A 158 -6.49 3.97 -3.19
CA LEU A 158 -6.11 4.48 -1.87
C LEU A 158 -7.30 5.09 -1.12
N GLU A 159 -8.25 5.73 -1.81
CA GLU A 159 -9.45 6.32 -1.18
C GLU A 159 -10.34 5.25 -0.54
N ARG A 160 -10.24 4.02 -1.05
CA ARG A 160 -10.96 2.84 -0.52
C ARG A 160 -10.07 1.95 0.35
N SER A 161 -8.84 2.38 0.61
CA SER A 161 -7.86 1.63 1.39
C SER A 161 -7.77 2.14 2.83
N PHE A 162 -7.29 1.27 3.71
CA PHE A 162 -7.24 1.51 5.15
C PHE A 162 -5.83 1.38 5.69
N VAL A 163 -5.46 2.19 6.67
CA VAL A 163 -4.22 2.06 7.44
C VAL A 163 -4.57 1.71 8.88
N VAL A 164 -4.00 0.62 9.37
CA VAL A 164 -4.16 0.10 10.73
C VAL A 164 -2.84 0.19 11.47
N SER A 165 -2.80 1.01 12.52
CA SER A 165 -1.60 1.23 13.33
C SER A 165 -1.96 1.63 14.75
N ASP A 166 -0.97 1.61 15.62
CA ASP A 166 -0.99 2.19 16.96
C ASP A 166 -0.20 3.50 17.04
N LYS A 167 0.33 4.02 15.92
CA LYS A 167 1.23 5.18 15.88
C LYS A 167 0.64 6.34 15.07
N TRP A 168 0.91 7.56 15.53
CA TRP A 168 0.47 8.78 14.85
C TRP A 168 1.06 8.95 13.44
N GLN A 169 2.31 8.49 13.22
CA GLN A 169 2.99 8.64 11.94
C GLN A 169 2.25 7.92 10.81
N ASP A 170 1.63 6.77 11.12
CA ASP A 170 0.84 6.00 10.16
C ASP A 170 -0.46 6.71 9.79
N ALA A 171 -1.12 7.36 10.75
CA ALA A 171 -2.34 8.11 10.49
C ALA A 171 -2.05 9.33 9.60
N GLU A 172 -0.93 10.01 9.84
CA GLU A 172 -0.50 11.11 8.99
C GLU A 172 -0.12 10.63 7.58
N ALA A 173 0.57 9.50 7.46
CA ALA A 173 0.85 8.88 6.16
C ALA A 173 -0.44 8.49 5.42
N ALA A 174 -1.43 7.96 6.14
CA ALA A 174 -2.74 7.63 5.59
C ALA A 174 -3.44 8.88 5.03
N ARG A 175 -3.50 9.96 5.83
CA ARG A 175 -4.09 11.24 5.45
C ARG A 175 -3.43 11.82 4.20
N LEU A 176 -2.10 11.80 4.13
CA LEU A 176 -1.33 12.29 2.97
C LEU A 176 -1.52 11.42 1.73
N ALA A 177 -1.76 10.11 1.90
CA ALA A 177 -2.02 9.18 0.80
C ALA A 177 -3.50 9.16 0.34
N GLY A 178 -4.42 9.73 1.12
CA GLY A 178 -5.86 9.63 0.89
C GLY A 178 -6.52 8.36 1.43
N CYS A 179 -5.83 7.58 2.28
CA CYS A 179 -6.38 6.41 2.95
C CYS A 179 -7.19 6.78 4.20
N THR A 180 -8.12 5.90 4.58
CA THR A 180 -8.78 5.99 5.90
C THR A 180 -7.90 5.36 6.99
N SER A 181 -7.62 6.10 8.05
CA SER A 181 -6.88 5.63 9.23
C SER A 181 -7.82 5.03 10.29
N VAL A 182 -7.55 3.79 10.69
CA VAL A 182 -8.32 3.06 11.70
C VAL A 182 -7.37 2.53 12.76
N LEU A 183 -7.20 3.29 13.85
CA LEU A 183 -6.13 3.05 14.82
C LEU A 183 -6.56 2.21 16.02
N VAL A 184 -5.59 1.53 16.61
CA VAL A 184 -5.70 0.90 17.94
C VAL A 184 -5.12 1.86 18.99
N ARG A 185 -5.84 2.06 20.09
CA ARG A 185 -5.50 3.00 21.15
C ARG A 185 -4.14 2.69 21.75
N SER A 186 -3.29 3.71 21.77
CA SER A 186 -1.97 3.64 22.38
C SER A 186 -1.52 5.07 22.78
N PRO A 187 -0.64 5.21 23.79
CA PRO A 187 0.14 6.43 24.05
C PRO A 187 0.93 7.02 22.86
N TRP A 188 1.06 6.32 21.74
CA TRP A 188 1.87 6.70 20.58
C TRP A 188 1.08 7.48 19.52
N ILE A 189 -0.21 7.76 19.77
CA ILE A 189 -1.07 8.56 18.89
C ILE A 189 -0.84 10.07 19.10
N LYS A 190 -0.34 10.49 20.27
CA LYS A 190 0.10 11.87 20.58
C LYS A 190 -0.86 13.01 20.15
N GLY A 191 -2.17 12.75 20.09
CA GLY A 191 -3.18 13.74 19.70
C GLY A 191 -3.23 14.09 18.21
N ALA A 192 -2.52 13.35 17.34
CA ALA A 192 -2.58 13.56 15.90
C ALA A 192 -3.96 13.20 15.33
N HIS A 193 -4.29 13.78 14.16
CA HIS A 193 -5.50 13.46 13.42
C HIS A 193 -5.55 11.97 13.06
N HIS A 194 -6.72 11.36 13.22
CA HIS A 194 -7.06 10.00 12.83
C HIS A 194 -8.56 9.92 12.58
N ASP A 195 -9.02 9.02 11.72
CA ASP A 195 -10.44 8.94 11.35
C ASP A 195 -11.23 8.09 12.36
N PHE A 196 -10.64 6.99 12.82
CA PHE A 196 -11.24 6.11 13.81
C PHE A 196 -10.23 5.61 14.84
N LEU A 197 -10.69 5.41 16.07
CA LEU A 197 -9.89 4.93 17.19
C LEU A 197 -10.66 3.91 18.03
N PHE A 198 -10.07 2.73 18.21
CA PHE A 198 -10.65 1.62 18.97
C PHE A 198 -9.70 1.11 20.04
N SER A 199 -10.21 0.36 21.02
CA SER A 199 -9.41 -0.30 22.06
C SER A 199 -8.65 -1.52 21.56
N ASP A 200 -9.11 -2.14 20.47
CA ASP A 200 -8.70 -3.47 20.04
C ASP A 200 -8.82 -3.64 18.53
N LEU A 201 -8.10 -4.64 18.01
CA LEU A 201 -7.99 -4.91 16.58
C LEU A 201 -9.26 -5.56 16.00
N ASP A 202 -10.02 -6.29 16.81
CA ASP A 202 -11.31 -6.86 16.40
C ASP A 202 -12.30 -5.76 15.98
N SER A 203 -12.41 -4.72 16.80
CA SER A 203 -13.25 -3.55 16.53
C SER A 203 -12.79 -2.77 15.29
N VAL A 204 -11.47 -2.64 15.10
CA VAL A 204 -10.88 -2.05 13.88
C VAL A 204 -11.32 -2.83 12.64
N VAL A 205 -11.15 -4.16 12.66
CA VAL A 205 -11.49 -5.03 11.51
C VAL A 205 -12.99 -5.00 11.24
N ALA A 206 -13.82 -5.03 12.28
CA ALA A 206 -15.27 -4.90 12.15
C ALA A 206 -15.65 -3.57 11.48
N LYS A 207 -14.99 -2.47 11.86
CA LYS A 207 -15.25 -1.15 11.26
C LYS A 207 -14.86 -1.10 9.79
N ILE A 208 -13.69 -1.64 9.42
CA ILE A 208 -13.24 -1.71 8.02
C ILE A 208 -14.25 -2.48 7.17
N LEU A 209 -14.71 -3.64 7.66
CA LEU A 209 -15.71 -4.46 6.96
C LEU A 209 -17.06 -3.74 6.82
N GLN A 210 -17.48 -3.00 7.85
CA GLN A 210 -18.71 -2.18 7.80
C GLN A 210 -18.62 -1.11 6.70
N ILE A 211 -17.53 -0.35 6.65
CA ILE A 211 -17.34 0.73 5.65
C ILE A 211 -17.33 0.14 4.23
N HIS A 212 -16.57 -0.94 4.03
CA HIS A 212 -16.46 -1.60 2.73
C HIS A 212 -17.75 -2.25 2.26
N GLY A 213 -18.51 -2.86 3.18
CA GLY A 213 -19.83 -3.41 2.90
C GLY A 213 -20.83 -2.32 2.49
N GLY A 214 -20.83 -1.18 3.20
CA GLY A 214 -21.68 -0.03 2.87
C GLY A 214 -21.40 0.55 1.48
N ALA A 215 -20.12 0.67 1.10
CA ALA A 215 -19.70 1.15 -0.22
C ALA A 215 -20.12 0.24 -1.39
N ARG A 216 -20.36 -1.06 -1.14
CA ARG A 216 -20.82 -2.01 -2.17
C ARG A 216 -22.33 -1.93 -2.43
N VAL A 217 -23.14 -1.50 -1.45
CA VAL A 217 -24.61 -1.45 -1.59
C VAL A 217 -25.07 -0.23 -2.40
N THR A 218 -24.28 0.84 -2.45
CA THR A 218 -24.62 2.09 -3.16
C THR A 218 -24.54 2.00 -4.69
N VAL A 219 -24.05 0.88 -5.26
CA VAL A 219 -24.04 0.63 -6.71
C VAL A 219 -25.27 -0.18 -7.13
N LYS A 220 -26.47 0.32 -6.83
CA LYS A 220 -27.70 -0.08 -7.56
C LYS A 220 -28.13 1.09 -8.44
N LYS A 221 -27.67 1.06 -9.70
CA LYS A 221 -28.21 1.91 -10.77
C LYS A 221 -29.69 1.55 -10.94
N HIS A 222 -30.54 2.57 -10.88
CA HIS A 222 -31.94 2.50 -11.28
C HIS A 222 -32.03 2.35 -12.80
#